data_AF-A0A1Y3NVP3-F1
#
_entry.id   AF-A0A1Y3NVP3-F1
#
_cell.length_a   1.000
_cell.length_b   1.000
_cell.length_c   1.000
_cell.angle_alpha   90.00
_cell.angle_beta   90.00
_cell.angle_gamma   90.00
#
_symmetry.space_group_name_H-M   'P 1'
#
loop_
_entity.id
_entity.type
_entity.pdbx_description
1 polymer ?
#
loop_
_entity_poly.entity_id
_entity_poly.type
_entity_poly.pdbx_seq_one_letter_code
_entity_poly.pdbx_strand_id
1 'polypeptide(L)'
;GYCGTTNDYCGSGCQSNYGVCSNNSVVISTDGHCGSGYGSCPSGQCCSKYGYCGTSKAHCGSGCQSSFGNCDSSSTPKPTTTTTTKYGRCGDYVSDLEFKYYYECKNPKHWALTFDDGPYDYDMELLDLLKKKGVKATFFINGNNVMDIRSDEGKEIVKRMYREGHVIGSHTWSHANLEEIDREEIKEEMIKLEDILEDYIGKKPALMRPPYGAGDGDDEIAMILYDLGYNGACMWNVDTLDWSSKGDVDYALKVFKSYLGKPILSLNHSFYQGITKSKLLTLAEEEIDYMISHGYTPVTIDVCLG
;
A
#
# COMPACT_ATOMS: atom_id res chain seq x y z
N GLY A 1 31.18 17.86 28.77
CA GLY A 1 31.90 17.27 27.63
C GLY A 1 30.90 16.97 26.54
N TYR A 2 31.36 16.85 25.29
CA TYR A 2 30.53 16.48 24.15
C TYR A 2 30.75 15.00 23.83
N CYS A 3 29.71 14.30 23.43
CA CYS A 3 29.75 12.89 23.02
C CYS A 3 29.72 12.78 21.49
N GLY A 4 30.42 11.78 20.97
CA GLY A 4 30.49 11.50 19.54
C GLY A 4 31.04 10.09 19.29
N THR A 5 30.89 9.60 18.06
CA THR A 5 31.27 8.25 17.64
C THR A 5 32.50 8.22 16.74
N THR A 6 33.11 9.37 16.47
CA THR A 6 34.35 9.47 15.69
C THR A 6 35.58 9.20 16.57
N ASN A 7 36.73 8.97 15.94
CA ASN A 7 37.98 8.70 16.66
C ASN A 7 38.39 9.80 17.64
N ASP A 8 37.96 11.04 17.42
CA ASP A 8 38.23 12.17 18.32
C ASP A 8 37.57 11.98 19.71
N TYR A 9 36.47 11.21 19.76
CA TYR A 9 35.71 10.93 20.99
C TYR A 9 35.92 9.51 21.52
N CYS A 10 36.09 8.53 20.61
CA CYS A 10 36.23 7.11 20.98
C CYS A 10 37.69 6.64 21.08
N GLY A 11 38.65 7.46 20.64
CA GLY A 11 40.09 7.21 20.75
C GLY A 11 40.70 7.87 21.98
N SER A 12 41.71 8.73 21.80
CA SER A 12 42.47 9.37 22.89
C SER A 12 41.64 10.31 23.78
N GLY A 13 40.48 10.78 23.30
CA GLY A 13 39.55 11.63 24.04
C GLY A 13 38.52 10.87 24.89
N CYS A 14 38.50 9.53 24.86
CA CYS A 14 37.45 8.75 25.50
C CYS A 14 37.61 8.68 27.02
N GLN A 15 36.54 9.03 27.74
CA GLN A 15 36.50 8.96 29.20
C GLN A 15 35.69 7.73 29.64
N SER A 16 36.39 6.66 30.04
CA SER A 16 35.80 5.35 30.34
C SER A 16 34.77 5.32 31.47
N ASN A 17 34.80 6.30 32.37
CA ASN A 17 33.80 6.47 33.41
C ASN A 17 32.47 7.05 32.89
N TYR A 18 32.45 7.53 31.65
CA TYR A 18 31.34 8.24 31.04
C TYR A 18 31.01 7.74 29.61
N GLY A 19 31.62 6.62 29.16
CA GLY A 19 31.39 6.00 27.85
C GLY A 19 32.21 4.72 27.60
N VAL A 20 31.87 3.97 26.55
CA VAL A 20 32.56 2.72 26.16
C VAL A 20 33.70 3.04 25.19
N CYS A 21 34.94 2.77 25.59
CA CYS A 21 36.15 3.05 24.80
C CYS A 21 36.67 1.76 24.16
N SER A 22 36.50 1.60 22.85
CA SER A 22 36.91 0.38 22.12
C SER A 22 37.76 0.72 20.90
N ASN A 23 39.02 0.27 20.89
CA ASN A 23 39.99 0.44 19.80
C ASN A 23 39.83 -0.57 18.64
N ASN A 24 38.70 -1.27 18.56
CA ASN A 24 38.37 -2.13 17.42
C ASN A 24 37.24 -1.44 16.66
N SER A 25 37.55 -0.93 15.48
CA SER A 25 36.61 -0.25 14.60
C SER A 25 35.54 -1.23 14.12
N VAL A 26 34.50 -1.42 14.92
CA VAL A 26 33.24 -1.99 14.47
C VAL A 26 32.67 -0.96 13.49
N VAL A 27 32.62 -1.32 12.20
CA VAL A 27 31.93 -0.49 11.21
C VAL A 27 30.47 -0.50 11.60
N ILE A 28 29.96 0.62 12.09
CA ILE A 28 28.55 0.78 12.45
C ILE A 28 27.81 1.19 11.18
N SER A 29 26.76 0.45 10.84
CA SER A 29 25.87 0.73 9.73
C SER A 29 25.32 2.16 9.82
N THR A 30 25.48 2.93 8.75
CA THR A 30 24.94 4.29 8.61
C THR A 30 23.80 4.38 7.59
N ASP A 31 23.60 3.32 6.81
CA ASP A 31 22.60 3.19 5.74
C ASP A 31 21.55 2.12 6.08
N GLY A 32 21.58 1.58 7.30
CA GLY A 32 20.63 0.57 7.79
C GLY A 32 21.00 -0.87 7.44
N HIS A 33 22.02 -1.10 6.59
CA HIS A 33 22.46 -2.45 6.21
C HIS A 33 23.48 -3.01 7.20
N CYS A 34 23.37 -4.29 7.53
CA CYS A 34 24.24 -4.98 8.46
C CYS A 34 24.52 -6.42 8.03
N GLY A 35 25.54 -7.01 8.63
CA GLY A 35 26.00 -8.34 8.28
C GLY A 35 27.40 -8.32 7.69
N SER A 36 27.82 -9.49 7.19
CA SER A 36 29.15 -9.66 6.62
C SER A 36 29.35 -8.74 5.42
N GLY A 37 30.28 -7.78 5.53
CA GLY A 37 30.57 -6.78 4.49
C GLY A 37 29.91 -5.41 4.70
N TYR A 38 28.88 -5.32 5.55
CA TYR A 38 28.13 -4.08 5.82
C TYR A 38 28.35 -3.53 7.23
N GLY A 39 28.78 -4.37 8.17
CA GLY A 39 29.08 -3.96 9.54
C GLY A 39 27.96 -4.29 10.52
N SER A 40 28.03 -3.71 11.71
CA SER A 40 27.09 -3.96 12.81
C SER A 40 26.06 -2.85 12.95
N CYS A 41 24.92 -3.19 13.50
CA CYS A 41 23.86 -2.23 13.77
C CYS A 41 24.22 -1.25 14.88
N PRO A 42 23.59 -0.06 14.86
CA PRO A 42 23.66 0.89 15.95
C PRO A 42 23.27 0.25 17.29
N SER A 43 23.81 0.80 18.38
CA SER A 43 23.53 0.30 19.73
C SER A 43 22.03 0.23 20.02
N GLY A 44 21.58 -0.89 20.58
CA GLY A 44 20.17 -1.16 20.87
C GLY A 44 19.37 -1.78 19.71
N GLN A 45 19.97 -1.90 18.52
CA GLN A 45 19.37 -2.55 17.36
C GLN A 45 20.03 -3.91 17.09
N CYS A 46 19.25 -4.85 16.57
CA CYS A 46 19.78 -6.09 16.03
C CYS A 46 19.70 -6.12 14.51
N CYS A 47 20.69 -6.80 13.92
CA CYS A 47 20.70 -7.14 12.52
C CYS A 47 19.71 -8.29 12.26
N SER A 48 18.67 -8.06 11.47
CA SER A 48 17.73 -9.09 11.06
C SER A 48 18.40 -10.14 10.18
N LYS A 49 17.79 -11.32 10.01
CA LYS A 49 18.25 -12.34 9.06
C LYS A 49 18.36 -11.85 7.61
N TYR A 50 17.75 -10.71 7.29
CA TYR A 50 17.75 -10.09 5.96
C TYR A 50 18.85 -9.02 5.80
N GLY A 51 19.66 -8.78 6.84
CA GLY A 51 20.79 -7.85 6.76
C GLY A 51 20.43 -6.40 7.02
N TYR A 52 19.42 -6.15 7.86
CA TYR A 52 18.99 -4.78 8.22
C TYR A 52 18.90 -4.55 9.73
N CYS A 53 19.18 -3.32 10.15
CA CYS A 53 19.17 -2.92 11.54
C CYS A 53 17.80 -2.48 12.03
N GLY A 54 17.37 -3.01 13.17
CA GLY A 54 16.12 -2.58 13.80
C GLY A 54 15.92 -3.10 15.22
N THR A 55 14.87 -2.63 15.88
CA THR A 55 14.51 -2.97 17.27
C THR A 55 13.20 -3.76 17.38
N SER A 56 12.51 -4.03 16.26
CA SER A 56 11.21 -4.71 16.28
C SER A 56 11.34 -6.19 16.66
N LYS A 57 10.21 -6.86 16.96
CA LYS A 57 10.20 -8.31 17.24
C LYS A 57 10.78 -9.15 16.09
N ALA A 58 10.71 -8.68 14.85
CA ALA A 58 11.34 -9.35 13.70
C ALA A 58 12.88 -9.28 13.75
N HIS A 59 13.45 -8.24 14.36
CA HIS A 59 14.88 -8.04 14.55
C HIS A 59 15.36 -8.66 15.87
N CYS A 60 14.66 -8.37 16.97
CA CYS A 60 15.02 -8.74 18.34
C CYS A 60 14.39 -10.05 18.83
N GLY A 61 13.54 -10.68 18.01
CA GLY A 61 12.96 -12.00 18.29
C GLY A 61 13.88 -13.13 17.85
N SER A 62 13.36 -14.08 17.07
CA SER A 62 14.12 -15.26 16.62
C SER A 62 15.14 -14.98 15.49
N GLY A 63 15.11 -13.78 14.90
CA GLY A 63 15.89 -13.43 13.71
C GLY A 63 17.17 -12.61 13.96
N CYS A 64 17.56 -12.40 15.22
CA CYS A 64 18.69 -11.54 15.57
C CYS A 64 20.03 -12.18 15.23
N GLN A 65 20.76 -11.59 14.27
CA GLN A 65 22.15 -11.92 14.01
C GLN A 65 23.05 -11.22 15.03
N SER A 66 23.27 -11.88 16.17
CA SER A 66 23.98 -11.32 17.34
C SER A 66 25.42 -10.89 17.08
N SER A 67 26.06 -11.39 16.02
CA SER A 67 27.38 -10.92 15.56
C SER A 67 27.36 -9.51 14.98
N PHE A 68 26.19 -8.97 14.67
CA PHE A 68 26.00 -7.70 13.97
C PHE A 68 24.96 -6.80 14.65
N GLY A 69 24.58 -7.06 15.90
CA GLY A 69 23.70 -6.19 16.69
C GLY A 69 23.17 -6.86 17.96
N ASN A 70 22.66 -6.07 18.90
CA ASN A 70 22.05 -6.58 20.13
C ASN A 70 20.92 -5.66 20.61
N CYS A 71 19.81 -6.27 21.06
CA CYS A 71 18.63 -5.59 21.56
C CYS A 71 18.65 -5.50 23.08
N ASP A 72 19.50 -4.63 23.62
CA ASP A 72 19.47 -4.29 25.05
C ASP A 72 19.49 -2.77 25.23
N SER A 73 18.42 -2.21 25.83
CA SER A 73 18.49 -0.96 26.59
C SER A 73 17.32 -0.88 27.58
N SER A 74 17.59 -1.19 28.84
CA SER A 74 16.72 -0.93 29.98
C SER A 74 16.96 0.48 30.53
N SER A 75 15.98 1.39 30.43
CA SER A 75 15.60 2.41 31.44
C SER A 75 14.74 3.55 30.86
N THR A 76 13.58 3.78 31.48
CA THR A 76 12.60 4.86 31.24
C THR A 76 12.96 6.14 32.04
N PRO A 77 12.44 7.36 31.73
CA PRO A 77 11.12 7.82 32.24
C PRO A 77 10.28 8.76 31.33
N LYS A 78 8.99 8.91 31.70
CA LYS A 78 7.84 9.63 31.08
C LYS A 78 7.84 11.18 31.37
N PRO A 79 6.83 11.97 30.93
CA PRO A 79 6.83 12.96 29.83
C PRO A 79 6.79 14.44 30.30
N THR A 80 7.02 15.42 29.41
CA THR A 80 6.37 16.75 29.54
C THR A 80 6.17 17.42 28.17
N THR A 81 4.92 17.82 27.93
CA THR A 81 4.37 18.47 26.76
C THR A 81 4.93 19.88 26.55
N THR A 82 5.31 20.25 25.32
CA THR A 82 4.96 21.56 24.74
C THR A 82 5.04 21.48 23.21
N THR A 83 3.93 21.83 22.57
CA THR A 83 3.76 21.96 21.12
C THR A 83 4.57 23.14 20.58
N THR A 84 5.30 22.93 19.48
CA THR A 84 5.29 23.82 18.30
C THR A 84 6.05 23.19 17.14
N THR A 85 5.54 23.43 15.94
CA THR A 85 5.81 22.72 14.69
C THR A 85 7.17 23.02 14.05
N LYS A 86 7.52 22.12 13.11
CA LYS A 86 8.38 22.30 11.92
C LYS A 86 9.81 21.72 12.05
N TYR A 87 9.94 20.50 11.52
CA TYR A 87 11.11 19.62 11.43
C TYR A 87 11.49 18.91 12.76
N GLY A 88 10.98 17.68 12.94
CA GLY A 88 11.31 16.79 14.06
C GLY A 88 12.73 16.20 13.95
N ARG A 89 13.30 15.80 15.09
CA ARG A 89 14.64 15.20 15.16
C ARG A 89 14.59 13.75 14.68
N CYS A 90 15.71 13.21 14.19
CA CYS A 90 15.84 11.77 13.95
C CYS A 90 15.46 10.99 15.21
N GLY A 91 14.45 10.13 15.11
CA GLY A 91 13.91 9.36 16.24
C GLY A 91 12.56 9.86 16.79
N ASP A 92 12.03 10.96 16.29
CA ASP A 92 10.61 11.30 16.49
C ASP A 92 9.77 10.38 15.58
N TYR A 93 9.52 9.15 16.05
CA TYR A 93 8.47 8.31 15.48
C TYR A 93 7.15 9.06 15.72
N VAL A 94 6.55 9.57 14.64
CA VAL A 94 5.18 10.07 14.71
C VAL A 94 4.32 8.81 14.84
N SER A 95 4.07 8.36 16.08
CA SER A 95 3.21 7.22 16.40
C SER A 95 1.76 7.38 15.97
N ASP A 96 1.42 8.52 15.37
CA ASP A 96 0.05 8.96 15.10
C ASP A 96 -0.28 8.97 13.59
N LEU A 97 0.68 8.60 12.72
CA LEU A 97 0.43 8.39 11.29
C LEU A 97 0.33 6.90 11.01
N GLU A 98 -0.83 6.35 11.35
CA GLU A 98 -1.22 5.00 10.99
C GLU A 98 -1.59 5.01 9.49
N PHE A 99 -0.73 4.42 8.65
CA PHE A 99 -1.11 4.07 7.29
C PHE A 99 -2.32 3.14 7.36
N LYS A 100 -3.38 3.48 6.62
CA LYS A 100 -4.68 2.81 6.80
C LYS A 100 -4.88 1.72 5.78
N TYR A 101 -5.40 0.60 6.26
CA TYR A 101 -5.98 -0.45 5.43
C TYR A 101 -7.51 -0.35 5.51
N TYR A 102 -8.15 -0.17 4.37
CA TYR A 102 -9.59 0.02 4.27
C TYR A 102 -10.26 -1.23 3.69
N TYR A 103 -11.18 -1.83 4.44
CA TYR A 103 -11.87 -3.05 4.02
C TYR A 103 -13.32 -2.81 3.62
N GLU A 104 -13.92 -1.71 4.08
CA GLU A 104 -15.33 -1.41 3.87
C GLU A 104 -15.60 0.09 3.92
N CYS A 105 -16.77 0.51 3.44
CA CYS A 105 -17.19 1.91 3.58
C CYS A 105 -17.46 2.29 5.04
N LYS A 106 -17.37 3.58 5.35
CA LYS A 106 -17.78 4.10 6.67
C LYS A 106 -19.29 4.03 6.88
N ASN A 107 -20.06 4.32 5.84
CA ASN A 107 -21.52 4.46 5.94
C ASN A 107 -22.24 3.15 5.60
N PRO A 108 -23.17 2.68 6.46
CA PRO A 108 -24.06 1.58 6.12
C PRO A 108 -24.80 1.86 4.81
N LYS A 109 -25.01 0.82 4.00
CA LYS A 109 -25.66 0.91 2.67
C LYS A 109 -24.91 1.73 1.62
N HIS A 110 -23.70 2.23 1.90
CA HIS A 110 -22.77 2.59 0.82
C HIS A 110 -22.15 1.32 0.24
N TRP A 111 -21.94 1.35 -1.07
CA TRP A 111 -21.22 0.32 -1.80
C TRP A 111 -20.19 0.96 -2.74
N ALA A 112 -18.91 0.72 -2.48
CA ALA A 112 -17.85 1.00 -3.43
C ALA A 112 -17.70 -0.18 -4.40
N LEU A 113 -18.18 0.02 -5.64
CA LEU A 113 -17.91 -0.86 -6.76
C LEU A 113 -16.49 -0.57 -7.27
N THR A 114 -15.59 -1.56 -7.18
CA THR A 114 -14.19 -1.42 -7.61
C THR A 114 -13.78 -2.48 -8.61
N PHE A 115 -12.87 -2.14 -9.52
CA PHE A 115 -12.31 -3.02 -10.55
C PHE A 115 -10.78 -2.93 -10.53
N ASP A 116 -10.13 -4.09 -10.52
CA ASP A 116 -8.66 -4.24 -10.57
C ASP A 116 -8.17 -4.64 -11.96
N ASP A 117 -6.85 -4.65 -12.13
CA ASP A 117 -6.09 -5.15 -13.29
C ASP A 117 -6.21 -4.37 -14.61
N GLY A 118 -7.11 -3.38 -14.67
CA GLY A 118 -7.23 -2.49 -15.83
C GLY A 118 -6.00 -1.58 -16.02
N PRO A 119 -5.94 -0.75 -17.08
CA PRO A 119 -6.91 -0.65 -18.15
C PRO A 119 -6.92 -1.91 -19.03
N TYR A 120 -8.08 -2.24 -19.61
CA TYR A 120 -8.25 -3.37 -20.51
C TYR A 120 -9.22 -3.05 -21.66
N ASP A 121 -9.17 -3.81 -22.75
CA ASP A 121 -9.93 -3.61 -24.00
C ASP A 121 -11.45 -3.42 -23.78
N TYR A 122 -12.02 -3.98 -22.71
CA TYR A 122 -13.46 -3.90 -22.43
C TYR A 122 -13.85 -2.74 -21.49
N ASP A 123 -12.89 -1.98 -20.98
CA ASP A 123 -13.18 -0.88 -20.06
C ASP A 123 -13.95 0.25 -20.74
N MET A 124 -13.80 0.44 -22.05
CA MET A 124 -14.58 1.45 -22.78
C MET A 124 -16.08 1.14 -22.74
N GLU A 125 -16.47 -0.11 -22.95
CA GLU A 125 -17.86 -0.53 -22.84
C GLU A 125 -18.34 -0.63 -21.38
N LEU A 126 -17.45 -0.96 -20.44
CA LEU A 126 -17.78 -0.93 -19.02
C LEU A 126 -18.11 0.51 -18.58
N LEU A 127 -17.33 1.49 -19.02
CA LEU A 127 -17.60 2.92 -18.78
C LEU A 127 -18.94 3.36 -19.41
N ASP A 128 -19.28 2.87 -20.61
CA ASP A 128 -20.61 3.10 -21.20
C ASP A 128 -21.74 2.56 -20.34
N LEU A 129 -21.58 1.33 -19.81
CA LEU A 129 -22.55 0.72 -18.91
C LEU A 129 -22.69 1.51 -17.60
N LEU A 130 -21.57 1.87 -16.96
CA LEU A 130 -21.57 2.64 -15.71
C LEU A 130 -22.27 4.00 -15.91
N LYS A 131 -21.98 4.68 -17.01
CA LYS A 131 -22.66 5.93 -17.39
C LYS A 131 -24.15 5.73 -17.61
N LYS A 132 -24.56 4.68 -18.32
CA LYS A 132 -25.98 4.32 -18.55
C LYS A 132 -26.70 4.05 -17.22
N LYS A 133 -26.04 3.41 -16.25
CA LYS A 133 -26.58 3.14 -14.91
C LYS A 133 -26.50 4.33 -13.97
N GLY A 134 -25.83 5.41 -14.35
CA GLY A 134 -25.61 6.58 -13.49
C GLY A 134 -24.69 6.29 -12.30
N VAL A 135 -23.81 5.29 -12.41
CA VAL A 135 -22.91 4.82 -11.35
C VAL A 135 -21.50 5.32 -11.59
N LYS A 136 -20.80 5.68 -10.50
CA LYS A 136 -19.37 5.98 -10.49
C LYS A 136 -18.64 4.90 -9.70
N ALA A 137 -17.78 4.15 -10.38
CA ALA A 137 -16.90 3.13 -9.82
C ALA A 137 -15.49 3.67 -9.50
N THR A 138 -14.69 2.83 -8.85
CA THR A 138 -13.24 3.04 -8.66
C THR A 138 -12.45 2.01 -9.45
N PHE A 139 -11.39 2.41 -10.12
CA PHE A 139 -10.51 1.52 -10.87
C PHE A 139 -9.12 1.53 -10.24
N PHE A 140 -8.65 0.40 -9.73
CA PHE A 140 -7.25 0.22 -9.35
C PHE A 140 -6.52 -0.34 -10.56
N ILE A 141 -5.72 0.50 -11.22
CA ILE A 141 -5.14 0.16 -12.51
C ILE A 141 -3.65 -0.12 -12.42
N ASN A 142 -3.14 -0.90 -13.37
CA ASN A 142 -1.73 -1.15 -13.60
C ASN A 142 -1.14 -0.24 -14.67
N GLY A 143 0.19 -0.19 -14.71
CA GLY A 143 0.94 0.47 -15.79
C GLY A 143 1.22 -0.44 -16.98
N ASN A 144 1.74 -1.64 -16.74
CA ASN A 144 2.08 -2.60 -17.77
C ASN A 144 1.85 -4.02 -17.25
N ASN A 145 0.58 -4.43 -17.26
CA ASN A 145 0.13 -5.76 -16.86
C ASN A 145 -0.62 -6.43 -18.02
N VAL A 146 -1.94 -6.21 -18.11
CA VAL A 146 -2.80 -6.76 -19.17
C VAL A 146 -2.78 -5.91 -20.44
N MET A 147 -2.54 -4.61 -20.26
CA MET A 147 -2.34 -3.60 -21.29
C MET A 147 -1.18 -2.71 -20.86
N ASP A 148 -0.37 -2.25 -21.82
CA ASP A 148 0.55 -1.15 -21.58
C ASP A 148 -0.27 0.15 -21.57
N ILE A 149 -0.36 0.79 -20.41
CA ILE A 149 -1.08 2.06 -20.18
C ILE A 149 -0.61 3.16 -21.14
N ARG A 150 0.60 3.05 -21.69
CA ARG A 150 1.21 4.03 -22.60
C ARG A 150 0.69 3.92 -24.03
N SER A 151 -0.04 2.86 -24.35
CA SER A 151 -0.73 2.74 -25.64
C SER A 151 -1.79 3.85 -25.80
N ASP A 152 -2.15 4.17 -27.05
CA ASP A 152 -3.20 5.16 -27.33
C ASP A 152 -4.54 4.77 -26.68
N GLU A 153 -4.83 3.47 -26.64
CA GLU A 153 -6.04 2.91 -26.03
C GLU A 153 -6.00 3.03 -24.50
N GLY A 154 -4.93 2.58 -23.85
CA GLY A 154 -4.76 2.72 -22.40
C GLY A 154 -4.84 4.18 -21.96
N LYS A 155 -4.20 5.09 -22.71
CA LYS A 155 -4.26 6.54 -22.47
C LYS A 155 -5.68 7.09 -22.57
N GLU A 156 -6.47 6.72 -23.57
CA GLU A 156 -7.86 7.19 -23.68
C GLU A 156 -8.76 6.59 -22.59
N ILE A 157 -8.60 5.31 -22.24
CA ILE A 157 -9.35 4.66 -21.17
C ILE A 157 -9.16 5.41 -19.85
N VAL A 158 -7.90 5.67 -19.46
CA VAL A 158 -7.57 6.39 -18.21
C VAL A 158 -8.14 7.81 -18.21
N LYS A 159 -7.97 8.54 -19.31
CA LYS A 159 -8.53 9.89 -19.43
C LYS A 159 -10.05 9.89 -19.35
N ARG A 160 -10.70 8.88 -19.93
CA ARG A 160 -12.15 8.74 -19.89
C ARG A 160 -12.65 8.38 -18.49
N MET A 161 -12.01 7.44 -17.80
CA MET A 161 -12.31 7.12 -16.39
C MET A 161 -12.33 8.42 -15.55
N TYR A 162 -11.26 9.22 -15.64
CA TYR A 162 -11.16 10.47 -14.89
C TYR A 162 -12.20 11.52 -15.32
N ARG A 163 -12.35 11.77 -16.63
CA ARG A 163 -13.29 12.76 -17.18
C ARG A 163 -14.74 12.43 -16.85
N GLU A 164 -15.09 11.15 -16.75
CA GLU A 164 -16.44 10.71 -16.39
C GLU A 164 -16.68 10.65 -14.88
N GLY A 165 -15.70 11.03 -14.05
CA GLY A 165 -15.87 11.17 -12.60
C GLY A 165 -15.71 9.86 -11.82
N HIS A 166 -15.00 8.89 -12.38
CA HIS A 166 -14.53 7.72 -11.65
C HIS A 166 -13.28 8.07 -10.84
N VAL A 167 -13.01 7.30 -9.78
CA VAL A 167 -11.73 7.39 -9.05
C VAL A 167 -10.75 6.39 -9.62
N ILE A 168 -9.50 6.81 -9.78
CA ILE A 168 -8.40 5.96 -10.21
C ILE A 168 -7.45 5.79 -9.01
N GLY A 169 -7.24 4.54 -8.60
CA GLY A 169 -6.24 4.13 -7.62
C GLY A 169 -5.07 3.43 -8.30
N SER A 170 -3.94 3.35 -7.60
CA SER A 170 -2.78 2.57 -8.07
C SER A 170 -2.98 1.09 -7.77
N HIS A 171 -2.62 0.23 -8.71
CA HIS A 171 -2.51 -1.22 -8.50
C HIS A 171 -1.10 -1.74 -8.77
N THR A 172 -0.08 -0.88 -8.64
CA THR A 172 1.33 -1.09 -9.05
C THR A 172 1.55 -1.08 -10.56
N TRP A 173 2.81 -1.01 -10.99
CA TRP A 173 3.16 -0.93 -12.39
C TRP A 173 2.92 -2.26 -13.11
N SER A 174 3.49 -3.35 -12.61
CA SER A 174 3.53 -4.67 -13.26
C SER A 174 2.67 -5.73 -12.57
N HIS A 175 1.86 -5.34 -11.57
CA HIS A 175 1.11 -6.26 -10.72
C HIS A 175 2.03 -7.16 -9.86
N ALA A 176 3.16 -6.61 -9.40
CA ALA A 176 4.10 -7.32 -8.54
C ALA A 176 3.52 -7.58 -7.14
N ASN A 177 3.82 -8.76 -6.59
CA ASN A 177 3.54 -9.07 -5.18
C ASN A 177 4.52 -8.27 -4.30
N LEU A 178 3.99 -7.31 -3.52
CA LEU A 178 4.81 -6.41 -2.70
C LEU A 178 5.59 -7.13 -1.58
N GLU A 179 5.19 -8.33 -1.18
CA GLU A 179 5.91 -9.14 -0.18
C GLU A 179 7.11 -9.90 -0.78
N GLU A 180 7.22 -9.96 -2.10
CA GLU A 180 8.24 -10.75 -2.82
C GLU A 180 9.34 -9.90 -3.46
N ILE A 181 9.20 -8.58 -3.42
CA ILE A 181 10.12 -7.61 -4.01
C ILE A 181 10.72 -6.70 -2.93
N ASP A 182 11.86 -6.08 -3.22
CA ASP A 182 12.54 -5.22 -2.25
C ASP A 182 11.96 -3.79 -2.18
N ARG A 183 12.43 -3.02 -1.20
CA ARG A 183 11.97 -1.64 -0.95
C ARG A 183 12.08 -0.72 -2.17
N GLU A 184 13.15 -0.82 -2.95
CA GLU A 184 13.35 0.03 -4.11
C GLU A 184 12.48 -0.43 -5.27
N GLU A 185 12.30 -1.74 -5.44
CA GLU A 185 11.35 -2.31 -6.40
C GLU A 185 9.90 -1.88 -6.09
N ILE A 186 9.47 -1.89 -4.83
CA ILE A 186 8.14 -1.37 -4.42
C ILE A 186 8.00 0.09 -4.84
N LYS A 187 9.00 0.94 -4.56
CA LYS A 187 8.96 2.35 -4.94
C LYS A 187 8.88 2.52 -6.46
N GLU A 188 9.67 1.77 -7.22
CA GLU A 188 9.64 1.81 -8.67
C GLU A 188 8.27 1.42 -9.23
N GLU A 189 7.65 0.38 -8.67
CA GLU A 189 6.31 -0.08 -9.03
C GLU A 189 5.25 1.02 -8.83
N MET A 190 5.34 1.80 -7.76
CA MET A 190 4.40 2.89 -7.50
C MET A 190 4.70 4.13 -8.36
N ILE A 191 5.95 4.60 -8.36
CA ILE A 191 6.36 5.86 -9.00
C ILE A 191 6.14 5.81 -10.52
N LYS A 192 6.48 4.69 -11.18
CA LYS A 192 6.30 4.57 -12.63
C LYS A 192 4.84 4.79 -13.06
N LEU A 193 3.89 4.26 -12.28
CA LEU A 193 2.48 4.44 -12.57
C LEU A 193 2.02 5.86 -12.23
N GLU A 194 2.46 6.41 -11.09
CA GLU A 194 2.13 7.78 -10.67
C GLU A 194 2.53 8.82 -11.71
N ASP A 195 3.74 8.73 -12.26
CA ASP A 195 4.25 9.71 -13.22
C ASP A 195 3.45 9.69 -14.53
N ILE A 196 3.03 8.51 -14.98
CA ILE A 196 2.13 8.37 -16.14
C ILE A 196 0.75 8.96 -15.85
N LEU A 197 0.19 8.68 -14.67
CA LEU A 197 -1.11 9.23 -14.28
C LEU A 197 -1.05 10.76 -14.14
N GLU A 198 0.04 11.30 -13.61
CA GLU A 198 0.24 12.75 -13.56
C GLU A 198 0.30 13.37 -14.95
N ASP A 199 0.98 12.74 -15.93
CA ASP A 199 0.96 13.20 -17.33
C ASP A 199 -0.46 13.16 -17.94
N TYR A 200 -1.25 12.12 -17.63
CA TYR A 200 -2.53 11.91 -18.31
C TYR A 200 -3.66 12.75 -17.75
N ILE A 201 -3.70 12.90 -16.43
CA ILE A 201 -4.83 13.49 -15.72
C ILE A 201 -4.43 14.58 -14.73
N GLY A 202 -3.14 14.92 -14.62
CA GLY A 202 -2.63 15.98 -13.75
C GLY A 202 -2.76 15.66 -12.26
N LYS A 203 -2.85 14.38 -11.91
CA LYS A 203 -3.08 13.87 -10.55
C LYS A 203 -2.31 12.57 -10.33
N LYS A 204 -1.81 12.39 -9.10
CA LYS A 204 -1.30 11.11 -8.59
C LYS A 204 -2.38 10.41 -7.74
N PRO A 205 -2.46 9.08 -7.74
CA PRO A 205 -3.35 8.35 -6.84
C PRO A 205 -3.02 8.64 -5.37
N ALA A 206 -4.06 8.92 -4.57
CA ALA A 206 -3.91 9.02 -3.12
C ALA A 206 -4.15 7.67 -2.43
N LEU A 207 -4.70 6.69 -3.14
CA LEU A 207 -5.03 5.36 -2.66
C LEU A 207 -4.46 4.33 -3.62
N MET A 208 -4.10 3.18 -3.07
CA MET A 208 -3.70 2.02 -3.85
C MET A 208 -4.40 0.77 -3.34
N ARG A 209 -4.39 -0.29 -4.15
CA ARG A 209 -4.69 -1.64 -3.69
C ARG A 209 -3.46 -2.50 -3.97
N PRO A 210 -2.92 -3.24 -3.00
CA PRO A 210 -1.81 -4.15 -3.26
C PRO A 210 -2.29 -5.34 -4.10
N PRO A 211 -1.55 -5.74 -5.16
CA PRO A 211 -1.78 -7.01 -5.84
C PRO A 211 -1.89 -8.17 -4.85
N TYR A 212 -2.89 -9.03 -5.04
CA TYR A 212 -3.20 -10.17 -4.16
C TYR A 212 -3.57 -9.82 -2.71
N GLY A 213 -3.69 -8.53 -2.38
CA GLY A 213 -3.76 -8.06 -0.99
C GLY A 213 -2.45 -8.23 -0.21
N ALA A 214 -1.33 -8.42 -0.91
CA ALA A 214 -0.04 -8.67 -0.29
C ALA A 214 0.52 -7.41 0.38
N GLY A 215 0.98 -7.56 1.62
CA GLY A 215 1.42 -6.45 2.47
C GLY A 215 0.33 -5.86 3.35
N ASP A 216 -0.80 -6.56 3.53
CA ASP A 216 -1.82 -6.17 4.51
C ASP A 216 -1.28 -6.23 5.95
N GLY A 217 -1.25 -5.08 6.61
CA GLY A 217 -0.69 -4.93 7.96
C GLY A 217 0.84 -5.06 8.04
N ASP A 218 1.55 -5.02 6.91
CA ASP A 218 3.01 -5.00 6.89
C ASP A 218 3.53 -3.56 7.10
N ASP A 219 4.19 -3.33 8.24
CA ASP A 219 4.70 -2.01 8.64
C ASP A 219 5.74 -1.43 7.65
N GLU A 220 6.53 -2.27 6.99
CA GLU A 220 7.54 -1.80 6.04
C GLU A 220 6.89 -1.32 4.74
N ILE A 221 5.97 -2.11 4.18
CA ILE A 221 5.21 -1.75 2.99
C ILE A 221 4.36 -0.51 3.27
N ALA A 222 3.67 -0.49 4.41
CA ALA A 222 2.90 0.67 4.86
C ALA A 222 3.74 1.95 4.92
N MET A 223 4.96 1.87 5.47
CA MET A 223 5.86 3.01 5.56
C MET A 223 6.37 3.45 4.19
N ILE A 224 6.67 2.53 3.26
CA ILE A 224 7.06 2.87 1.88
C ILE A 224 5.92 3.63 1.19
N LEU A 225 4.70 3.11 1.26
CA LEU A 225 3.53 3.73 0.64
C LEU A 225 3.23 5.10 1.28
N TYR A 226 3.35 5.21 2.59
CA TYR A 226 3.21 6.47 3.30
C TYR A 226 4.25 7.51 2.87
N ASP A 227 5.53 7.12 2.77
CA ASP A 227 6.63 7.99 2.33
C ASP A 227 6.44 8.50 0.90
N LEU A 228 5.78 7.71 0.05
CA LEU A 228 5.40 8.07 -1.32
C LEU A 228 4.15 8.97 -1.39
N GLY A 229 3.46 9.17 -0.26
CA GLY A 229 2.28 10.04 -0.16
C GLY A 229 0.94 9.35 -0.35
N TYR A 230 0.88 8.02 -0.27
CA TYR A 230 -0.40 7.31 -0.22
C TYR A 230 -1.07 7.49 1.15
N ASN A 231 -2.38 7.76 1.11
CA ASN A 231 -3.22 7.93 2.30
C ASN A 231 -3.72 6.59 2.86
N GLY A 232 -3.53 5.49 2.15
CA GLY A 232 -3.88 4.15 2.58
C GLY A 232 -3.99 3.14 1.44
N ALA A 233 -4.07 1.87 1.83
CA ALA A 233 -4.33 0.73 0.98
C ALA A 233 -5.81 0.31 1.09
N CYS A 234 -6.44 0.02 -0.05
CA CYS A 234 -7.83 -0.41 -0.14
C CYS A 234 -7.87 -1.92 -0.37
N MET A 235 -8.31 -2.65 0.64
CA MET A 235 -8.62 -4.08 0.57
C MET A 235 -10.07 -4.24 0.08
N TRP A 236 -10.77 -5.26 0.58
CA TRP A 236 -12.18 -5.51 0.29
C TRP A 236 -12.81 -6.35 1.41
N ASN A 237 -14.13 -6.24 1.57
CA ASN A 237 -14.91 -7.13 2.43
C ASN A 237 -15.86 -8.02 1.64
N VAL A 238 -16.06 -7.73 0.34
CA VAL A 238 -16.84 -8.55 -0.60
C VAL A 238 -15.97 -8.91 -1.78
N ASP A 239 -15.64 -10.18 -1.92
CA ASP A 239 -14.92 -10.73 -3.07
C ASP A 239 -15.89 -11.51 -3.94
N THR A 240 -16.09 -11.07 -5.18
CA THR A 240 -17.02 -11.74 -6.11
C THR A 240 -16.44 -13.04 -6.66
N LEU A 241 -15.12 -13.24 -6.51
CA LEU A 241 -14.35 -14.32 -7.12
C LEU A 241 -14.66 -14.45 -8.62
N ASP A 242 -14.93 -13.34 -9.30
CA ASP A 242 -15.22 -13.28 -10.74
C ASP A 242 -14.15 -13.99 -11.58
N TRP A 243 -12.88 -13.82 -11.23
CA TRP A 243 -11.75 -14.48 -11.89
C TRP A 243 -11.76 -16.01 -11.74
N SER A 244 -12.15 -16.53 -10.58
CA SER A 244 -12.15 -17.98 -10.28
C SER A 244 -13.44 -18.67 -10.71
N SER A 245 -14.58 -18.00 -10.49
CA SER A 245 -15.92 -18.43 -10.90
C SER A 245 -16.19 -18.21 -12.39
N LYS A 246 -15.29 -17.50 -13.09
CA LYS A 246 -15.40 -17.14 -14.52
C LYS A 246 -16.59 -16.22 -14.81
N GLY A 247 -16.87 -15.30 -13.90
CA GLY A 247 -17.96 -14.32 -13.98
C GLY A 247 -19.33 -14.95 -13.76
N ASP A 248 -19.45 -15.87 -12.79
CA ASP A 248 -20.73 -16.47 -12.42
C ASP A 248 -21.56 -15.46 -11.61
N VAL A 249 -22.61 -14.92 -12.24
CA VAL A 249 -23.52 -13.94 -11.64
C VAL A 249 -24.21 -14.49 -10.40
N ASP A 250 -24.70 -15.73 -10.44
CA ASP A 250 -25.42 -16.31 -9.31
C ASP A 250 -24.51 -16.47 -8.09
N TYR A 251 -23.23 -16.80 -8.34
CA TYR A 251 -22.21 -16.83 -7.29
C TYR A 251 -21.99 -15.43 -6.69
N ALA A 252 -21.72 -14.42 -7.52
CA ALA A 252 -21.46 -13.06 -7.07
C ALA A 252 -22.64 -12.50 -6.26
N LEU A 253 -23.87 -12.62 -6.78
CA LEU A 253 -25.08 -12.16 -6.09
C LEU A 253 -25.32 -12.91 -4.76
N LYS A 254 -24.95 -14.20 -4.69
CA LYS A 254 -24.99 -14.95 -3.42
C LYS A 254 -23.99 -14.40 -2.40
N VAL A 255 -22.78 -13.99 -2.83
CA VAL A 255 -21.82 -13.32 -1.94
C VAL A 255 -22.43 -12.01 -1.45
N PHE A 256 -22.88 -11.11 -2.34
CA PHE A 256 -23.50 -9.85 -1.96
C PHE A 256 -24.67 -10.03 -0.98
N LYS A 257 -25.53 -11.01 -1.23
CA LYS A 257 -26.65 -11.35 -0.35
C LYS A 257 -26.22 -11.59 1.11
N SER A 258 -25.05 -12.18 1.33
CA SER A 258 -24.53 -12.47 2.68
C SER A 258 -24.00 -11.24 3.42
N TYR A 259 -23.80 -10.11 2.72
CA TYR A 259 -23.31 -8.85 3.27
C TYR A 259 -24.38 -7.75 3.32
N LEU A 260 -25.61 -8.01 2.87
CA LEU A 260 -26.69 -7.03 2.91
C LEU A 260 -26.90 -6.46 4.32
N GLY A 261 -26.97 -5.13 4.40
CA GLY A 261 -27.08 -4.37 5.65
C GLY A 261 -25.73 -3.81 6.15
N LYS A 262 -24.59 -4.30 5.65
CA LYS A 262 -23.25 -3.80 5.98
C LYS A 262 -22.78 -2.75 4.96
N PRO A 263 -21.83 -1.86 5.30
CA PRO A 263 -21.06 -1.15 4.28
C PRO A 263 -20.27 -2.12 3.40
N ILE A 264 -20.10 -1.82 2.11
CA ILE A 264 -19.45 -2.76 1.18
C ILE A 264 -18.38 -2.06 0.37
N LEU A 265 -17.20 -2.67 0.30
CA LEU A 265 -16.16 -2.40 -0.66
C LEU A 265 -15.93 -3.71 -1.43
N SER A 266 -16.36 -3.77 -2.69
CA SER A 266 -16.32 -5.00 -3.48
C SER A 266 -15.11 -5.06 -4.40
N LEU A 267 -14.49 -6.23 -4.50
CA LEU A 267 -13.44 -6.57 -5.46
C LEU A 267 -14.05 -7.24 -6.69
N ASN A 268 -13.78 -6.65 -7.86
CA ASN A 268 -13.99 -7.21 -9.19
C ASN A 268 -12.74 -6.95 -10.04
N HIS A 269 -12.65 -7.54 -11.22
CA HIS A 269 -11.50 -7.35 -12.12
C HIS A 269 -11.98 -6.94 -13.52
N SER A 270 -11.31 -5.94 -14.12
CA SER A 270 -11.50 -5.60 -15.54
C SER A 270 -11.02 -6.73 -16.45
N PHE A 271 -10.06 -7.53 -15.97
CA PHE A 271 -9.48 -8.66 -16.69
C PHE A 271 -9.30 -9.89 -15.80
N TYR A 272 -9.52 -11.07 -16.40
CA TYR A 272 -8.96 -12.33 -15.94
C TYR A 272 -8.90 -13.30 -17.12
N GLN A 273 -8.10 -14.36 -17.02
CA GLN A 273 -7.94 -15.30 -18.13
C GLN A 273 -9.28 -15.94 -18.53
N GLY A 274 -9.71 -15.69 -19.77
CA GLY A 274 -10.97 -16.21 -20.32
C GLY A 274 -12.20 -15.33 -20.06
N ILE A 275 -12.03 -14.11 -19.55
CA ILE A 275 -13.10 -13.11 -19.53
C ILE A 275 -13.55 -12.80 -20.97
N THR A 276 -14.84 -12.52 -21.13
CA THR A 276 -15.39 -11.96 -22.38
C THR A 276 -16.10 -10.66 -22.05
N LYS A 277 -16.19 -9.75 -23.04
CA LYS A 277 -16.93 -8.50 -22.87
C LYS A 277 -18.34 -8.72 -22.33
N SER A 278 -19.06 -9.69 -22.90
CA SER A 278 -20.42 -9.99 -22.45
C SER A 278 -20.47 -10.39 -20.97
N LYS A 279 -19.51 -11.19 -20.49
CA LYS A 279 -19.45 -11.62 -19.09
C LYS A 279 -19.16 -10.46 -18.14
N LEU A 280 -18.16 -9.63 -18.46
CA LEU A 280 -17.82 -8.44 -17.68
C LEU A 280 -19.03 -7.52 -17.53
N LEU A 281 -19.66 -7.18 -18.66
CA LEU A 281 -20.78 -6.25 -18.68
C LEU A 281 -22.02 -6.83 -17.99
N THR A 282 -22.32 -8.12 -18.20
CA THR A 282 -23.47 -8.77 -17.54
C THR A 282 -23.26 -8.84 -16.04
N LEU A 283 -22.07 -9.23 -15.56
CA LEU A 283 -21.77 -9.28 -14.13
C LEU A 283 -21.94 -7.90 -13.48
N ALA A 284 -21.28 -6.88 -14.05
CA ALA A 284 -21.38 -5.52 -13.54
C ALA A 284 -22.82 -4.97 -13.56
N GLU A 285 -23.59 -5.23 -14.63
CA GLU A 285 -24.99 -4.80 -14.73
C GLU A 285 -25.87 -5.44 -13.65
N GLU A 286 -25.74 -6.76 -13.45
CA GLU A 286 -26.53 -7.51 -12.46
C GLU A 286 -26.15 -7.15 -11.02
N GLU A 287 -24.87 -6.96 -10.72
CA GLU A 287 -24.41 -6.46 -9.41
C GLU A 287 -25.00 -5.07 -9.12
N ILE A 288 -24.95 -4.17 -10.09
CA ILE A 288 -25.48 -2.81 -9.95
C ILE A 288 -26.98 -2.85 -9.66
N ASP A 289 -27.74 -3.57 -10.47
CA ASP A 289 -29.19 -3.65 -10.33
C ASP A 289 -29.59 -4.35 -9.02
N TYR A 290 -28.86 -5.41 -8.63
CA TYR A 290 -29.08 -6.11 -7.38
C TYR A 290 -28.85 -5.18 -6.18
N MET A 291 -27.71 -4.50 -6.14
CA MET A 291 -27.35 -3.66 -5.00
C MET A 291 -28.28 -2.45 -4.85
N ILE A 292 -28.61 -1.78 -5.96
CA ILE A 292 -29.57 -0.66 -5.97
C ILE A 292 -30.96 -1.14 -5.51
N SER A 293 -31.45 -2.29 -6.01
CA SER A 293 -32.76 -2.82 -5.59
C SER A 293 -32.82 -3.21 -4.11
N HIS A 294 -31.67 -3.47 -3.46
CA HIS A 294 -31.56 -3.73 -2.02
C HIS A 294 -31.20 -2.48 -1.19
N GLY A 295 -31.36 -1.29 -1.78
CA GLY A 295 -31.25 -0.01 -1.12
C GLY A 295 -29.81 0.43 -0.85
N TYR A 296 -28.83 -0.09 -1.59
CA TYR A 296 -27.47 0.42 -1.56
C TYR A 296 -27.32 1.64 -2.46
N THR A 297 -26.45 2.56 -2.05
CA THR A 297 -26.00 3.69 -2.87
C THR A 297 -24.60 3.37 -3.40
N PRO A 298 -24.44 3.17 -4.72
CA PRO A 298 -23.11 3.05 -5.33
C PRO A 298 -22.35 4.37 -5.17
N VAL A 299 -21.12 4.28 -4.67
CA VAL A 299 -20.24 5.43 -4.42
C VAL A 299 -18.80 5.12 -4.86
N THR A 300 -18.04 6.16 -5.18
CA THR A 300 -16.59 6.02 -5.37
C THR A 300 -15.86 5.79 -4.04
N ILE A 301 -14.63 5.29 -4.10
CA ILE A 301 -13.87 4.92 -2.91
C ILE A 301 -13.62 6.11 -1.96
N ASP A 302 -13.37 7.30 -2.48
CA ASP A 302 -13.21 8.52 -1.68
C ASP A 302 -14.47 8.85 -0.86
N VAL A 303 -15.65 8.72 -1.46
CA VAL A 303 -16.94 8.91 -0.75
C VAL A 303 -17.24 7.76 0.22
N CYS A 304 -16.87 6.53 -0.15
CA CYS A 304 -16.98 5.34 0.69
C CYS A 304 -16.17 5.48 1.98
N LEU A 305 -14.94 6.00 1.86
CA LEU A 305 -13.99 6.14 2.96
C LEU A 305 -14.14 7.46 3.74
N GLY A 306 -14.88 8.45 3.21
CA GLY A 306 -15.22 9.72 3.87
C GLY A 306 -14.01 10.48 4.39
#